data_AF-A0AAW2XEL0-F1
#
_entry.id   AF-A0AAW2XEL0-F1
#
_cell.length_a   1.000
_cell.length_b   1.000
_cell.length_c   1.000
_cell.angle_alpha   90.00
_cell.angle_beta   90.00
_cell.angle_gamma   90.00
#
_symmetry.space_group_name_H-M   'P 1'
#
loop_
_entity.id
_entity.type
_entity.pdbx_description
1 polymer ?
#
loop_
_entity_poly.entity_id
_entity_poly.type
_entity_poly.pdbx_seq_one_letter_code
_entity_poly.pdbx_strand_id
1 'polypeptide(L)'
;MSESGAHILIFPYPAQGHMIPLLDITHQLAARGLTITVLVTPKNLPQLSPLLSTHPTPSPPSSSLTFAPSHTPGVENTIDLPANGFLSMMCALADLHNPIVHWFRNHPSPPSAIVSDMFVGWTHHLARQLGIRSYAFFPSGAFAISFVYSLWREMPQRNNHSDDNEMVGFPRIPNSPFYPWWQLSPVFRSYVKGDPNSEFIRDSFLANGSSYGLVFNSFGGLEGAHLDYLKKELGHDRVWAIGPVSPPDDAGPNERGGSSSTSISHISSWLNTCQDHSVVYVCFGSQAVLTNKQMKELTLGLEKSGVKFILAVKGATKGHVEEDYGSIPFGFEDRVAGRGS
;
A
#
# COMPACT_ATOMS: atom_id res chain seq x y z
N MET A 1 21.22 13.88 31.45
CA MET A 1 20.94 14.19 30.04
C MET A 1 20.17 13.01 29.50
N SER A 2 18.86 13.15 29.29
CA SER A 2 18.04 12.06 28.73
C SER A 2 18.57 11.74 27.33
N GLU A 3 18.83 10.46 27.03
CA GLU A 3 19.06 10.02 25.65
C GLU A 3 17.86 10.48 24.81
N SER A 4 18.05 11.49 23.97
CA SER A 4 17.01 11.89 23.02
C SER A 4 16.90 10.77 22.00
N GLY A 5 15.86 9.94 22.12
CA GLY A 5 15.54 8.92 21.13
C GLY A 5 15.39 9.55 19.73
N ALA A 6 15.70 8.78 18.68
CA ALA A 6 15.56 9.27 17.31
C ALA A 6 14.08 9.59 17.01
N HIS A 7 13.84 10.75 16.38
CA HIS A 7 12.53 11.14 15.87
C HIS A 7 12.42 10.78 14.38
N ILE A 8 11.39 10.03 14.01
CA ILE A 8 11.14 9.56 12.64
C ILE A 8 9.82 10.13 12.13
N LEU A 9 9.85 10.70 10.92
CA LEU A 9 8.64 11.05 10.16
C LEU A 9 8.22 9.83 9.34
N ILE A 10 6.97 9.39 9.48
CA ILE A 10 6.38 8.31 8.69
C ILE A 10 5.43 8.93 7.67
N PHE A 11 5.63 8.65 6.39
CA PHE A 11 4.75 9.15 5.33
C PHE A 11 4.12 7.97 4.56
N PRO A 12 2.95 7.49 5.01
CA PRO A 12 2.18 6.51 4.28
C PRO A 12 1.48 7.10 3.05
N TYR A 13 1.36 6.29 2.00
CA TYR A 13 0.47 6.59 0.88
C TYR A 13 -0.97 6.23 1.26
N PRO A 14 -1.99 7.06 0.97
CA PRO A 14 -3.36 6.90 1.47
C PRO A 14 -4.15 5.83 0.68
N ALA A 15 -3.72 4.58 0.85
CA ALA A 15 -4.34 3.37 0.36
C ALA A 15 -4.14 2.25 1.38
N GLN A 16 -5.12 1.35 1.51
CA GLN A 16 -5.18 0.46 2.69
C GLN A 16 -4.04 -0.56 2.66
N GLY A 17 -3.68 -1.07 1.48
CA GLY A 17 -2.54 -1.96 1.29
C GLY A 17 -1.17 -1.31 1.55
N HIS A 18 -1.11 0.02 1.68
CA HIS A 18 0.10 0.79 1.97
C HIS A 18 0.13 1.26 3.43
N MET A 19 -0.99 1.86 3.88
CA MET A 19 -1.12 2.39 5.23
C MET A 19 -1.04 1.29 6.29
N ILE A 20 -1.82 0.21 6.15
CA ILE A 20 -1.89 -0.85 7.18
C ILE A 20 -0.50 -1.41 7.52
N PRO A 21 0.28 -1.95 6.56
CA PRO A 21 1.58 -2.54 6.91
C PRO A 21 2.61 -1.49 7.38
N LEU A 22 2.57 -0.25 6.88
CA LEU A 22 3.49 0.79 7.37
C LEU A 22 3.12 1.25 8.78
N LEU A 23 1.83 1.34 9.13
CA LEU A 23 1.38 1.64 10.48
C LEU A 23 1.70 0.49 11.45
N ASP A 24 1.59 -0.77 11.02
CA ASP A 24 2.00 -1.92 11.83
C ASP A 24 3.51 -1.85 12.16
N ILE A 25 4.38 -1.48 11.20
CA ILE A 25 5.80 -1.21 11.49
C ILE A 25 5.95 0.01 12.40
N THR A 26 5.12 1.03 12.23
CA THR A 26 5.18 2.24 13.03
C THR A 26 4.90 1.96 14.50
N HIS A 27 3.91 1.11 14.82
CA HIS A 27 3.71 0.58 16.18
C HIS A 27 4.97 -0.09 16.71
N GLN A 28 5.58 -0.97 15.92
CA GLN A 28 6.79 -1.67 16.32
C GLN A 28 7.98 -0.72 16.58
N LEU A 29 8.09 0.37 15.84
CA LEU A 29 9.10 1.41 16.05
C LEU A 29 8.80 2.22 17.33
N ALA A 30 7.55 2.62 17.54
CA ALA A 30 7.10 3.36 18.71
C ALA A 30 7.28 2.53 20.01
N ALA A 31 6.93 1.25 19.98
CA ALA A 31 7.13 0.32 21.10
C ALA A 31 8.60 0.15 21.51
N ARG A 32 9.54 0.46 20.61
CA ARG A 32 10.99 0.45 20.88
C ARG A 32 11.52 1.81 21.39
N GLY A 33 10.64 2.75 21.71
CA GLY A 33 10.99 4.05 22.30
C GLY A 33 11.39 5.12 21.29
N LEU A 34 11.14 4.91 19.99
CA LEU A 34 11.37 5.93 18.97
C LEU A 34 10.24 6.97 19.02
N THR A 35 10.61 8.24 18.86
CA THR A 35 9.61 9.30 18.67
C THR A 35 9.13 9.25 17.22
N ILE A 36 7.82 9.28 17.02
CA ILE A 36 7.21 9.13 15.70
C ILE A 36 6.34 10.36 15.43
N THR A 37 6.32 10.80 14.18
CA THR A 37 5.26 11.65 13.64
C THR A 37 4.74 10.98 12.37
N VAL A 38 3.43 10.74 12.26
CA VAL A 38 2.83 10.17 11.04
C VAL A 38 2.17 11.27 10.23
N LEU A 39 2.57 11.44 8.97
CA LEU A 39 1.94 12.37 8.07
C LEU A 39 0.69 11.74 7.43
N VAL A 40 -0.47 12.32 7.66
CA VAL A 40 -1.74 11.86 7.11
C VAL A 40 -2.56 13.05 6.62
N THR A 41 -3.62 12.79 5.87
CA THR A 41 -4.61 13.83 5.55
C THR A 41 -5.78 13.75 6.55
N PRO A 42 -6.61 14.80 6.70
CA PRO A 42 -7.69 14.83 7.70
C PRO A 42 -8.60 13.59 7.72
N LYS A 43 -9.01 13.09 6.55
CA LYS A 43 -9.89 11.91 6.42
C LYS A 43 -9.22 10.58 6.74
N ASN A 44 -7.89 10.54 6.70
CA ASN A 44 -7.11 9.35 7.05
C ASN A 44 -6.69 9.36 8.55
N LEU A 45 -6.83 10.49 9.25
CA LEU A 45 -6.50 10.60 10.67
C LEU A 45 -7.17 9.54 11.56
N PRO A 46 -8.45 9.16 11.37
CA PRO A 46 -9.07 8.10 12.17
C PRO A 46 -8.36 6.75 12.09
N GLN A 47 -7.60 6.47 11.02
CA GLN A 47 -6.84 5.23 10.86
C GLN A 47 -5.63 5.17 11.81
N LEU A 48 -5.22 6.29 12.40
CA LEU A 48 -4.15 6.32 13.40
C LEU A 48 -4.64 6.00 14.81
N SER A 49 -5.96 5.97 15.05
CA SER A 49 -6.52 5.75 16.40
C SER A 49 -5.87 4.57 17.15
N PRO A 50 -5.63 3.40 16.53
CA PRO A 50 -4.98 2.28 17.22
C PRO A 50 -3.56 2.62 17.69
N LEU A 51 -2.78 3.32 16.86
CA LEU A 51 -1.41 3.75 17.19
C LEU A 51 -1.41 4.77 18.32
N LEU A 52 -2.32 5.74 18.26
CA LEU A 52 -2.46 6.81 19.24
C LEU A 52 -2.93 6.29 20.60
N SER A 53 -3.80 5.28 20.60
CA SER A 53 -4.30 4.64 21.82
C SER A 53 -3.23 3.77 22.50
N THR A 54 -2.41 3.04 21.74
CA THR A 54 -1.33 2.19 22.32
C THR A 54 -0.14 3.02 22.79
N HIS A 55 0.17 4.12 22.12
CA HIS A 55 1.32 4.97 22.43
C HIS A 55 0.90 6.43 22.73
N PRO A 56 0.18 6.68 23.83
CA PRO A 56 -0.27 8.02 24.19
C PRO A 56 0.93 8.90 24.58
N THR A 57 1.18 9.96 23.81
CA THR A 57 2.29 10.88 24.08
C THR A 57 1.89 12.01 25.04
N PRO A 58 2.70 12.36 26.07
CA PRO A 58 2.33 13.34 27.09
C PRO A 58 2.21 14.81 26.63
N SER A 59 2.54 15.17 25.39
CA SER A 59 2.57 16.57 24.91
C SER A 59 2.53 16.62 23.35
N PRO A 60 1.94 17.65 22.70
CA PRO A 60 1.62 17.57 21.26
C PRO A 60 2.77 18.06 20.34
N PRO A 61 2.90 17.55 19.09
CA PRO A 61 2.18 16.45 18.43
C PRO A 61 3.15 15.36 17.94
N SER A 62 3.40 14.31 18.74
CA SER A 62 4.21 13.16 18.31
C SER A 62 3.36 12.04 17.72
N SER A 63 2.36 12.39 16.91
CA SER A 63 1.26 11.45 16.71
C SER A 63 0.58 11.56 15.34
N SER A 64 0.41 12.78 14.82
CA SER A 64 -0.03 12.97 13.43
C SER A 64 0.23 14.39 12.93
N LEU A 65 0.60 14.54 11.65
CA LEU A 65 0.67 15.82 10.95
C LEU A 65 -0.31 15.80 9.77
N THR A 66 -1.22 16.78 9.76
CA THR A 66 -2.36 16.78 8.85
C THR A 66 -2.20 17.82 7.73
N PHE A 67 -2.27 17.38 6.46
CA PHE A 67 -2.32 18.28 5.31
C PHE A 67 -3.38 17.88 4.28
N ALA A 68 -3.85 18.84 3.48
CA ALA A 68 -4.74 18.61 2.35
C ALA A 68 -4.03 18.99 1.04
N PRO A 69 -3.96 18.07 0.04
CA PRO A 69 -3.46 18.41 -1.29
C PRO A 69 -4.31 19.51 -1.94
N SER A 70 -3.68 20.46 -2.63
CA SER A 70 -4.41 21.59 -3.23
C SER A 70 -5.21 21.21 -4.47
N HIS A 71 -4.77 20.18 -5.19
CA HIS A 71 -5.34 19.80 -6.49
C HIS A 71 -6.42 18.70 -6.43
N THR A 72 -6.73 18.14 -5.25
CA THR A 72 -7.82 17.16 -5.07
C THR A 72 -8.76 17.51 -3.91
N PRO A 73 -9.51 18.64 -3.98
CA PRO A 73 -10.40 19.04 -2.91
C PRO A 73 -11.42 17.93 -2.59
N GLY A 74 -11.39 17.44 -1.35
CA GLY A 74 -12.36 16.45 -0.85
C GLY A 74 -12.06 14.99 -1.16
N VAL A 75 -10.99 14.65 -1.90
CA VAL A 75 -10.52 13.28 -2.08
C VAL A 75 -9.14 13.11 -1.46
N GLU A 76 -9.07 12.22 -0.47
CA GLU A 76 -7.90 12.08 0.40
C GLU A 76 -7.44 10.63 0.56
N ASN A 77 -8.27 9.66 0.17
CA ASN A 77 -7.94 8.26 0.16
C ASN A 77 -8.31 7.65 -1.21
N THR A 78 -7.48 6.75 -1.69
CA THR A 78 -7.69 6.08 -2.97
C THR A 78 -8.97 5.23 -3.05
N ILE A 79 -9.60 4.89 -1.93
CA ILE A 79 -10.91 4.24 -1.90
C ILE A 79 -12.02 5.07 -2.56
N ASP A 80 -11.85 6.40 -2.56
CA ASP A 80 -12.77 7.37 -3.16
C ASP A 80 -12.42 7.64 -4.64
N LEU A 81 -11.39 6.99 -5.18
CA LEU A 81 -10.92 7.15 -6.56
C LEU A 81 -11.24 5.94 -7.43
N PRO A 82 -11.36 6.13 -8.76
CA PRO A 82 -11.35 5.01 -9.70
C PRO A 82 -9.99 4.29 -9.67
N ALA A 83 -9.93 3.07 -10.23
CA ALA A 83 -8.77 2.19 -10.14
C ALA A 83 -7.44 2.80 -10.64
N ASN A 84 -7.46 3.78 -11.54
CA ASN A 84 -6.28 4.48 -12.05
C ASN A 84 -5.99 5.82 -11.34
N GLY A 85 -6.86 6.27 -10.43
CA GLY A 85 -6.73 7.57 -9.76
C GLY A 85 -5.58 7.67 -8.78
N PHE A 86 -4.98 6.53 -8.40
CA PHE A 86 -3.85 6.50 -7.46
C PHE A 86 -2.62 7.29 -7.98
N LEU A 87 -2.40 7.34 -9.30
CA LEU A 87 -1.32 8.15 -9.90
C LEU A 87 -1.54 9.64 -9.69
N SER A 88 -2.79 10.11 -9.85
CA SER A 88 -3.15 11.51 -9.58
C SER A 88 -2.93 11.86 -8.11
N MET A 89 -3.21 10.92 -7.20
CA MET A 89 -2.93 11.09 -5.77
C MET A 89 -1.42 11.16 -5.47
N MET A 90 -0.57 10.41 -6.19
CA MET A 90 0.90 10.56 -6.05
C MET A 90 1.35 11.98 -6.38
N CYS A 91 0.87 12.54 -7.50
CA CYS A 91 1.17 13.92 -7.90
C CYS A 91 0.60 14.92 -6.89
N ALA A 92 -0.64 14.75 -6.44
CA ALA A 92 -1.29 15.65 -5.49
C ALA A 92 -0.55 15.70 -4.14
N LEU A 93 -0.05 14.57 -3.64
CA LEU A 93 0.73 14.54 -2.41
C LEU A 93 2.07 15.29 -2.51
N ALA A 94 2.58 15.56 -3.72
CA ALA A 94 3.77 16.39 -3.90
C ALA A 94 3.54 17.85 -3.48
N ASP A 95 2.29 18.34 -3.48
CA ASP A 95 1.92 19.67 -2.98
C ASP A 95 2.31 19.84 -1.49
N LEU A 96 2.49 18.74 -0.76
CA LEU A 96 2.88 18.73 0.63
C LEU A 96 4.36 19.06 0.85
N HIS A 97 5.18 19.14 -0.21
CA HIS A 97 6.59 19.47 -0.11
C HIS A 97 6.87 20.73 0.72
N ASN A 98 6.30 21.88 0.32
CA ASN A 98 6.55 23.15 1.00
C ASN A 98 5.93 23.20 2.41
N PRO A 99 4.68 22.72 2.63
CA PRO A 99 4.13 22.57 3.97
C PRO A 99 5.01 21.72 4.92
N ILE A 100 5.56 20.60 4.45
CA ILE A 100 6.46 19.75 5.25
C ILE A 100 7.77 20.48 5.56
N VAL A 101 8.38 21.15 4.58
CA VAL A 101 9.61 21.94 4.81
C VAL A 101 9.37 23.03 5.85
N HIS A 102 8.25 23.75 5.75
CA HIS A 102 7.89 24.79 6.71
C HIS A 102 7.69 24.22 8.11
N TRP A 103 6.90 23.14 8.24
CA TRP A 103 6.71 22.45 9.51
C TRP A 103 8.04 21.98 10.12
N PHE A 104 8.88 21.30 9.33
CA PHE A 104 10.15 20.75 9.78
C PHE A 104 11.07 21.84 10.36
N ARG A 105 11.19 22.98 9.66
CA ARG A 105 12.07 24.10 10.08
C ARG A 105 11.59 24.80 11.36
N ASN A 106 10.30 24.71 11.67
CA ASN A 106 9.71 25.33 12.85
C ASN A 106 9.43 24.32 13.98
N HIS A 107 9.72 23.03 13.77
CA HIS A 107 9.50 22.01 14.78
C HIS A 107 10.58 22.08 15.87
N PRO A 108 10.23 22.08 17.17
CA PRO A 108 11.20 22.23 18.26
C PRO A 108 12.18 21.06 18.38
N SER A 109 11.79 19.89 17.88
CA SER A 109 12.63 18.68 17.79
C SER A 109 12.35 17.98 16.45
N PRO A 110 12.93 18.46 15.33
CA PRO A 110 12.56 17.97 14.00
C PRO A 110 13.00 16.51 13.80
N PRO A 111 12.31 15.75 12.93
CA PRO A 111 12.70 14.38 12.60
C PRO A 111 14.16 14.28 12.13
N SER A 112 14.83 13.20 12.53
CA SER A 112 16.19 12.83 12.12
C SER A 112 16.21 11.91 10.90
N ALA A 113 15.06 11.34 10.54
CA ALA A 113 14.87 10.48 9.39
C ALA A 113 13.41 10.51 8.91
N ILE A 114 13.19 10.09 7.67
CA ILE A 114 11.86 9.85 7.10
C ILE A 114 11.77 8.39 6.60
N VAL A 115 10.66 7.72 6.90
CA VAL A 115 10.27 6.45 6.30
C VAL A 115 9.05 6.71 5.44
N SER A 116 9.18 6.47 4.15
CA SER A 116 8.18 6.84 3.15
C SER A 116 7.68 5.61 2.41
N ASP A 117 6.39 5.54 2.17
CA ASP A 117 5.84 4.56 1.24
C ASP A 117 6.42 4.76 -0.17
N MET A 118 6.61 3.66 -0.90
CA MET A 118 7.15 3.67 -2.26
C MET A 118 6.43 4.62 -3.24
N PHE A 119 5.14 4.91 -3.06
CA PHE A 119 4.39 5.82 -3.94
C PHE A 119 4.59 7.30 -3.62
N VAL A 120 5.29 7.63 -2.53
CA VAL A 120 5.74 9.00 -2.24
C VAL A 120 7.27 9.09 -2.29
N GLY A 121 7.90 8.37 -3.22
CA GLY A 121 9.36 8.31 -3.38
C GLY A 121 10.06 9.66 -3.62
N TRP A 122 9.34 10.67 -4.12
CA TRP A 122 9.82 12.07 -4.23
C TRP A 122 10.33 12.63 -2.89
N THR A 123 9.83 12.09 -1.76
CA THR A 123 10.26 12.47 -0.41
C THR A 123 11.73 12.18 -0.13
N HIS A 124 12.40 11.35 -0.95
CA HIS A 124 13.86 11.25 -0.93
C HIS A 124 14.54 12.59 -1.25
N HIS A 125 14.05 13.33 -2.24
CA HIS A 125 14.59 14.66 -2.57
C HIS A 125 14.34 15.66 -1.43
N LEU A 126 13.15 15.58 -0.81
CA LEU A 126 12.82 16.35 0.39
C LEU A 126 13.78 16.03 1.54
N ALA A 127 14.05 14.75 1.82
CA ALA A 127 15.00 14.34 2.86
C ALA A 127 16.41 14.88 2.60
N ARG A 128 16.86 14.85 1.34
CA ARG A 128 18.14 15.42 0.92
C ARG A 128 18.19 16.94 1.13
N GLN A 129 17.11 17.66 0.81
CA GLN A 129 16.99 19.10 1.08
C GLN A 129 17.06 19.40 2.58
N LEU A 130 16.45 18.55 3.41
CA LEU A 130 16.41 18.70 4.87
C LEU A 130 17.67 18.16 5.58
N GLY A 131 18.56 17.47 4.87
CA GLY A 131 19.78 16.90 5.43
C GLY A 131 19.56 15.66 6.31
N ILE A 132 18.45 14.94 6.13
CA ILE A 132 18.09 13.76 6.93
C ILE A 132 18.12 12.48 6.09
N ARG A 133 18.13 11.31 6.75
CA ARG A 133 18.10 10.02 6.05
C ARG A 133 16.68 9.69 5.56
N SER A 134 16.55 9.20 4.33
CA SER A 134 15.30 8.62 3.82
C SER A 134 15.37 7.09 3.79
N TYR A 135 14.27 6.44 4.14
CA TYR A 135 14.08 5.00 4.01
C TYR A 135 12.82 4.77 3.17
N ALA A 136 12.93 3.95 2.13
CA ALA A 136 11.78 3.60 1.29
C ALA A 136 11.15 2.30 1.81
N PHE A 137 9.89 2.35 2.20
CA PHE A 137 9.11 1.21 2.61
C PHE A 137 8.30 0.65 1.43
N PHE A 138 8.40 -0.65 1.24
CA PHE A 138 7.69 -1.41 0.21
C PHE A 138 6.73 -2.38 0.91
N PRO A 139 5.41 -2.12 0.84
CA PRO A 139 4.42 -3.08 1.29
C PRO A 139 4.35 -4.34 0.40
N SER A 140 5.01 -4.30 -0.76
CA SER A 140 5.16 -5.38 -1.73
C SER A 140 6.49 -6.13 -1.56
N GLY A 141 6.58 -7.33 -2.16
CA GLY A 141 7.80 -8.14 -2.17
C GLY A 141 8.92 -7.63 -3.07
N ALA A 142 10.15 -8.04 -2.76
CA ALA A 142 11.36 -7.72 -3.51
C ALA A 142 11.34 -8.27 -4.94
N PHE A 143 10.61 -9.37 -5.20
CA PHE A 143 10.39 -9.90 -6.55
C PHE A 143 9.78 -8.83 -7.44
N ALA A 144 8.58 -8.35 -7.12
CA ALA A 144 7.85 -7.39 -7.94
C ALA A 144 8.63 -6.08 -8.12
N ILE A 145 9.29 -5.61 -7.06
CA ILE A 145 10.05 -4.37 -7.09
C ILE A 145 11.32 -4.48 -7.93
N SER A 146 11.92 -5.68 -8.06
CA SER A 146 13.03 -5.91 -8.99
C SER A 146 12.64 -5.59 -10.44
N PHE A 147 11.44 -5.99 -10.85
CA PHE A 147 10.89 -5.70 -12.19
C PHE A 147 10.52 -4.24 -12.35
N VAL A 148 9.84 -3.64 -11.36
CA VAL A 148 9.48 -2.21 -11.40
C VAL A 148 10.73 -1.34 -11.52
N TYR A 149 11.76 -1.64 -10.73
CA TYR A 149 13.02 -0.89 -10.77
C TYR A 149 13.74 -1.05 -12.12
N SER A 150 13.80 -2.27 -12.66
CA SER A 150 14.39 -2.53 -13.97
C SER A 150 13.64 -1.79 -15.09
N LEU A 151 12.30 -1.82 -15.10
CA LEU A 151 11.46 -1.11 -16.07
C LEU A 151 11.78 0.39 -16.14
N TRP A 152 11.79 1.08 -14.99
CA TRP A 152 12.00 2.54 -14.96
C TRP A 152 13.44 2.97 -15.27
N ARG A 153 14.40 2.11 -14.97
CA ARG A 153 15.82 2.36 -15.23
C ARG A 153 16.19 2.08 -16.67
N GLU A 154 15.71 0.98 -17.24
CA GLU A 154 16.09 0.51 -18.56
C GLU A 154 15.18 1.04 -19.67
N MET A 155 13.92 1.38 -19.33
CA MET A 155 12.91 1.90 -20.25
C MET A 155 12.84 1.09 -21.56
N PRO A 156 12.59 -0.23 -21.50
CA PRO A 156 12.49 -1.05 -22.70
C PRO A 156 11.45 -0.46 -23.67
N GLN A 157 11.78 -0.43 -24.96
CA GLN A 157 10.92 0.10 -26.01
C GLN A 157 10.26 -1.05 -26.77
N ARG A 158 9.04 -0.82 -27.23
CA ARG A 158 8.36 -1.74 -28.16
C ARG A 158 8.89 -1.54 -29.57
N ASN A 159 9.02 -2.62 -30.31
CA ASN A 159 9.24 -2.54 -31.75
C ASN A 159 7.92 -2.29 -32.48
N ASN A 160 6.83 -2.88 -31.98
CA ASN A 160 5.49 -2.70 -32.55
C ASN A 160 4.47 -2.27 -31.49
N HIS A 161 4.06 -0.99 -31.54
CA HIS A 161 3.06 -0.41 -30.63
C HIS A 161 1.65 -1.01 -30.75
N SER A 162 1.37 -1.80 -31.81
CA SER A 162 0.10 -2.48 -32.02
C SER A 162 0.07 -3.95 -31.55
N ASP A 163 1.23 -4.55 -31.24
CA ASP A 163 1.30 -5.94 -30.78
C ASP A 163 1.52 -6.01 -29.26
N ASP A 164 0.44 -6.12 -28.52
CA ASP A 164 0.50 -6.20 -27.05
C ASP A 164 1.08 -7.52 -26.54
N ASN A 165 1.26 -8.52 -27.41
CA ASN A 165 1.89 -9.80 -27.07
C ASN A 165 3.42 -9.80 -27.29
N GLU A 166 4.01 -8.68 -27.72
CA GLU A 166 5.45 -8.54 -27.84
C GLU A 166 6.13 -8.89 -26.50
N MET A 167 7.07 -9.84 -26.53
CA MET A 167 7.69 -10.39 -25.33
C MET A 167 8.86 -9.53 -24.84
N VAL A 168 8.85 -9.19 -23.55
CA VAL A 168 9.90 -8.41 -22.87
C VAL A 168 10.61 -9.29 -21.86
N GLY A 169 11.94 -9.32 -21.93
CA GLY A 169 12.79 -10.10 -21.02
C GLY A 169 13.56 -9.21 -20.02
N PHE A 170 13.87 -9.77 -18.85
CA PHE A 170 14.65 -9.11 -17.81
C PHE A 170 15.90 -9.93 -17.45
N PRO A 171 16.90 -9.99 -18.34
CA PRO A 171 18.01 -10.96 -18.21
C PRO A 171 18.90 -10.76 -16.98
N ARG A 172 18.80 -9.60 -16.31
CA ARG A 172 19.56 -9.32 -15.08
C ARG A 172 18.83 -9.76 -13.81
N ILE A 173 17.50 -9.94 -13.88
CA ILE A 173 16.69 -10.36 -12.73
C ILE A 173 16.76 -11.89 -12.60
N PRO A 174 17.07 -12.43 -11.41
CA PRO A 174 17.16 -13.87 -11.19
C PRO A 174 15.81 -14.55 -11.45
N ASN A 175 15.83 -15.75 -12.06
CA ASN A 175 14.63 -16.54 -12.36
C ASN A 175 13.55 -15.77 -13.15
N SER A 176 13.94 -14.78 -13.97
CA SER A 176 12.97 -13.99 -14.74
C SER A 176 12.48 -14.73 -15.99
N PRO A 177 11.16 -14.93 -16.16
CA PRO A 177 10.59 -15.31 -17.44
C PRO A 177 10.52 -14.08 -18.37
N PHE A 178 10.10 -14.32 -19.62
CA PHE A 178 9.65 -13.26 -20.51
C PHE A 178 8.18 -12.97 -20.26
N TYR A 179 7.80 -11.71 -20.36
CA TYR A 179 6.42 -11.26 -20.18
C TYR A 179 5.91 -10.61 -21.47
N PRO A 180 4.70 -10.94 -21.95
CA PRO A 180 4.09 -10.15 -23.02
C PRO A 180 3.86 -8.72 -22.52
N TRP A 181 3.94 -7.74 -23.42
CA TRP A 181 3.86 -6.32 -23.07
C TRP A 181 2.65 -6.00 -22.18
N TRP A 182 1.47 -6.55 -22.47
CA TRP A 182 0.25 -6.30 -21.68
C TRP A 182 0.34 -6.71 -20.20
N GLN A 183 1.23 -7.64 -19.84
CA GLN A 183 1.46 -8.06 -18.44
C GLN A 183 2.39 -7.12 -17.68
N LEU A 184 3.08 -6.20 -18.35
CA LEU A 184 3.88 -5.18 -17.68
C LEU A 184 2.99 -4.22 -16.88
N SER A 185 3.58 -3.62 -15.84
CA SER A 185 2.92 -2.66 -14.96
C SER A 185 2.12 -1.63 -15.77
N PRO A 186 0.81 -1.47 -15.52
CA PRO A 186 0.00 -0.47 -16.19
C PRO A 186 0.58 0.95 -16.05
N VAL A 187 1.23 1.25 -14.93
CA VAL A 187 1.89 2.55 -14.68
C VAL A 187 3.03 2.80 -15.65
N PHE A 188 3.84 1.77 -15.92
CA PHE A 188 4.91 1.86 -16.90
C PHE A 188 4.33 1.96 -18.32
N ARG A 189 3.30 1.18 -18.64
CA ARG A 189 2.66 1.19 -19.97
C ARG A 189 1.94 2.50 -20.30
N SER A 190 1.47 3.23 -19.29
CA SER A 190 0.84 4.54 -19.46
C SER A 190 1.82 5.72 -19.49
N TYR A 191 3.12 5.48 -19.34
CA TYR A 191 4.13 6.53 -19.31
C TYR A 191 4.19 7.27 -20.66
N VAL A 192 4.15 8.60 -20.59
CA VAL A 192 4.32 9.49 -21.75
C VAL A 192 5.58 10.31 -21.56
N LYS A 193 6.57 10.13 -22.44
CA LYS A 193 7.84 10.86 -22.37
C LYS A 193 7.61 12.37 -22.49
N GLY A 194 8.13 13.14 -21.53
CA GLY A 194 8.02 14.59 -21.48
C GLY A 194 6.71 15.12 -20.88
N ASP A 195 5.73 14.25 -20.59
CA ASP A 195 4.57 14.65 -19.80
C ASP A 195 5.01 14.88 -18.33
N PRO A 196 4.72 16.05 -17.73
CA PRO A 196 5.20 16.38 -16.39
C PRO A 196 4.82 15.36 -15.32
N ASN A 197 3.60 14.82 -15.36
CA ASN A 197 3.15 13.83 -14.38
C ASN A 197 3.87 12.49 -14.56
N SER A 198 4.02 12.04 -15.81
CA SER A 198 4.74 10.82 -16.15
C SER A 198 6.21 10.87 -15.74
N GLU A 199 6.90 12.00 -15.97
CA GLU A 199 8.29 12.19 -15.52
C GLU A 199 8.38 12.26 -14.00
N PHE A 200 7.45 12.94 -13.32
CA PHE A 200 7.40 12.98 -11.85
C PHE A 200 7.21 11.59 -11.23
N ILE A 201 6.29 10.79 -11.78
CA ILE A 201 6.04 9.42 -11.31
C ILE A 201 7.30 8.57 -11.51
N ARG A 202 7.91 8.63 -12.69
CA ARG A 202 9.15 7.92 -12.99
C ARG A 202 10.28 8.31 -12.03
N ASP A 203 10.49 9.61 -11.83
CA ASP A 203 11.48 10.14 -10.89
C ASP A 203 11.21 9.64 -9.47
N SER A 204 9.96 9.69 -9.01
CA SER A 204 9.56 9.16 -7.70
C SER A 204 9.91 7.68 -7.52
N PHE A 205 9.66 6.85 -8.54
CA PHE A 205 10.04 5.42 -8.48
C PHE A 205 11.55 5.21 -8.43
N LEU A 206 12.33 5.98 -9.20
CA LEU A 206 13.79 5.91 -9.20
C LEU A 206 14.40 6.44 -7.89
N ALA A 207 13.81 7.50 -7.33
CA ALA A 207 14.24 8.13 -6.08
C ALA A 207 14.14 7.18 -4.88
N ASN A 208 13.20 6.23 -4.88
CA ASN A 208 13.14 5.17 -3.87
C ASN A 208 14.46 4.38 -3.79
N GLY A 209 15.05 4.03 -4.94
CA GLY A 209 16.32 3.31 -5.01
C GLY A 209 17.53 4.13 -4.52
N SER A 210 17.40 5.46 -4.47
CA SER A 210 18.43 6.36 -3.96
C SER A 210 18.33 6.58 -2.44
N SER A 211 17.32 6.02 -1.78
CA SER A 211 17.15 6.13 -0.32
C SER A 211 18.30 5.49 0.44
N TYR A 212 18.52 5.92 1.68
CA TYR A 212 19.57 5.36 2.53
C TYR A 212 19.39 3.85 2.73
N GLY A 213 18.16 3.36 2.81
CA GLY A 213 17.88 1.93 2.71
C GLY A 213 16.46 1.63 2.31
N LEU A 214 16.25 0.40 1.86
CA LEU A 214 14.96 -0.11 1.40
C LEU A 214 14.46 -1.16 2.39
N VAL A 215 13.19 -1.08 2.76
CA VAL A 215 12.53 -1.93 3.75
C VAL A 215 11.36 -2.63 3.09
N PHE A 216 11.40 -3.95 3.01
CA PHE A 216 10.38 -4.78 2.35
C PHE A 216 9.56 -5.54 3.38
N ASN A 217 8.23 -5.53 3.20
CA ASN A 217 7.33 -6.45 3.89
C ASN A 217 7.40 -7.86 3.26
N SER A 218 8.54 -8.51 3.44
CA SER A 218 8.85 -9.86 2.95
C SER A 218 9.95 -10.48 3.82
N PHE A 219 10.38 -11.71 3.52
CA PHE A 219 11.45 -12.41 4.23
C PHE A 219 12.36 -13.21 3.29
N GLY A 220 13.58 -13.48 3.75
CA GLY A 220 14.63 -14.11 2.94
C GLY A 220 14.27 -15.50 2.40
N GLY A 221 13.53 -16.31 3.17
CA GLY A 221 13.08 -17.63 2.73
C GLY A 221 12.12 -17.58 1.53
N LEU A 222 11.42 -16.46 1.31
CA LEU A 222 10.52 -16.27 0.19
C LEU A 222 11.21 -15.65 -1.02
N GLU A 223 12.04 -14.62 -0.80
CA GLU A 223 12.54 -13.75 -1.89
C GLU A 223 14.06 -13.49 -1.87
N GLY A 224 14.85 -14.33 -1.19
CA GLY A 224 16.30 -14.13 -1.00
C GLY A 224 17.08 -13.75 -2.27
N ALA A 225 16.85 -14.47 -3.37
CA ALA A 225 17.52 -14.18 -4.65
C ALA A 225 17.24 -12.76 -5.17
N HIS A 226 16.02 -12.25 -4.98
CA HIS A 226 15.62 -10.91 -5.42
C HIS A 226 16.15 -9.83 -4.47
N LEU A 227 16.21 -10.10 -3.17
CA LEU A 227 16.86 -9.21 -2.20
C LEU A 227 18.35 -9.03 -2.52
N ASP A 228 19.05 -10.13 -2.83
CA ASP A 228 20.47 -10.08 -3.16
C ASP A 228 20.72 -9.42 -4.53
N TYR A 229 19.83 -9.66 -5.50
CA TYR A 229 19.82 -8.90 -6.76
C TYR A 229 19.72 -7.40 -6.50
N LEU A 230 18.75 -6.95 -5.69
CA LEU A 230 18.57 -5.53 -5.38
C LEU A 230 19.80 -4.94 -4.67
N LYS A 231 20.41 -5.65 -3.71
CA LYS A 231 21.66 -5.19 -3.07
C LYS A 231 22.78 -4.96 -4.08
N LYS A 232 22.94 -5.90 -5.02
CA LYS A 232 23.94 -5.81 -6.10
C LYS A 232 23.66 -4.63 -7.02
N GLU A 233 22.41 -4.47 -7.47
CA GLU A 233 22.03 -3.41 -8.39
C GLU A 233 22.11 -2.01 -7.76
N LEU A 234 21.85 -1.89 -6.45
CA LEU A 234 21.94 -0.65 -5.69
C LEU A 234 23.35 -0.37 -5.16
N GLY A 235 24.24 -1.36 -5.19
CA GLY A 235 25.63 -1.25 -4.73
C GLY A 235 25.78 -1.14 -3.21
N HIS A 236 24.81 -1.64 -2.42
CA HIS A 236 24.88 -1.63 -0.96
C HIS A 236 23.97 -2.66 -0.29
N ASP A 237 24.31 -3.04 0.95
CA ASP A 237 23.58 -4.08 1.70
C ASP A 237 22.37 -3.57 2.51
N ARG A 238 22.05 -2.27 2.41
CA ARG A 238 20.91 -1.63 3.11
C ARG A 238 19.56 -1.93 2.43
N VAL A 239 19.29 -3.21 2.25
CA VAL A 239 18.05 -3.78 1.70
C VAL A 239 17.57 -4.83 2.70
N TRP A 240 16.51 -4.51 3.43
CA TRP A 240 16.03 -5.30 4.55
C TRP A 240 14.66 -5.87 4.27
N ALA A 241 14.49 -7.15 4.57
CA ALA A 241 13.22 -7.85 4.54
C ALA A 241 12.79 -8.07 6.00
N ILE A 242 11.72 -7.40 6.43
CA ILE A 242 11.27 -7.36 7.83
C ILE A 242 9.90 -7.99 8.04
N GLY A 243 9.36 -8.59 6.97
CA GLY A 243 8.05 -9.21 6.97
C GLY A 243 8.07 -10.69 7.37
N PRO A 244 6.88 -11.33 7.42
CA PRO A 244 5.58 -10.67 7.34
C PRO A 244 5.38 -9.75 8.55
N VAL A 245 5.00 -8.50 8.30
CA VAL A 245 4.72 -7.55 9.38
C VAL A 245 3.43 -7.99 10.06
N SER A 246 3.55 -8.52 11.27
CA SER A 246 2.42 -8.88 12.11
C SER A 246 1.73 -7.63 12.66
N PRO A 247 0.40 -7.67 12.83
CA PRO A 247 -0.29 -6.65 13.60
C PRO A 247 0.25 -6.60 15.05
N PRO A 248 0.13 -5.46 15.74
CA PRO A 248 0.51 -5.36 17.15
C PRO A 248 -0.26 -6.38 18.01
N ASP A 249 0.40 -7.00 18.99
CA ASP A 249 -0.20 -8.01 19.88
C ASP A 249 -1.41 -7.46 20.65
N ASP A 250 -1.42 -6.16 20.95
CA ASP A 250 -2.48 -5.45 21.67
C ASP A 250 -3.54 -4.83 20.74
N ALA A 251 -3.41 -4.96 19.42
CA ALA A 251 -4.40 -4.42 18.48
C ALA A 251 -5.69 -5.25 18.53
N GLY A 252 -6.78 -4.63 18.98
CA GLY A 252 -8.08 -5.25 18.99
C GLY A 252 -8.51 -5.69 17.57
N PRO A 253 -9.23 -6.81 17.40
CA PRO A 253 -9.66 -7.32 16.09
C PRO A 253 -10.45 -6.31 15.24
N ASN A 254 -11.06 -5.30 15.87
CA ASN A 254 -11.93 -4.29 15.25
C ASN A 254 -11.18 -3.07 14.67
N GLU A 255 -9.86 -3.00 14.84
CA GLU A 255 -9.11 -1.75 14.60
C GLU A 255 -8.33 -1.73 13.28
N ARG A 256 -8.20 -2.88 12.62
CA ARG A 256 -7.38 -3.05 11.40
C ARG A 256 -8.27 -3.09 10.15
N GLY A 257 -8.24 -2.04 9.34
CA GLY A 257 -8.80 -2.09 7.97
C GLY A 257 -10.23 -1.57 7.77
N GLY A 258 -10.84 -0.96 8.78
CA GLY A 258 -12.13 -0.27 8.67
C GLY A 258 -13.32 -1.04 9.27
N SER A 259 -14.52 -0.49 9.13
CA SER A 259 -15.75 -1.07 9.68
C SER A 259 -16.31 -2.21 8.81
N SER A 260 -16.85 -3.24 9.47
CA SER A 260 -17.59 -4.34 8.86
C SER A 260 -19.04 -4.29 9.30
N SER A 261 -19.98 -4.63 8.40
CA SER A 261 -21.40 -4.80 8.75
C SER A 261 -21.65 -6.05 9.60
N THR A 262 -20.78 -7.05 9.48
CA THR A 262 -20.87 -8.31 10.21
C THR A 262 -19.91 -8.29 11.40
N SER A 263 -20.39 -8.70 12.57
CA SER A 263 -19.55 -8.75 13.77
C SER A 263 -18.54 -9.90 13.69
N ILE A 264 -17.34 -9.67 14.24
CA ILE A 264 -16.30 -10.69 14.34
C ILE A 264 -16.77 -11.88 15.19
N SER A 265 -17.59 -11.63 16.21
CA SER A 265 -18.17 -12.68 17.04
C SER A 265 -19.09 -13.62 16.25
N HIS A 266 -19.85 -13.09 15.29
CA HIS A 266 -20.71 -13.90 14.41
C HIS A 266 -19.86 -14.78 13.48
N ILE A 267 -18.88 -14.18 12.78
CA ILE A 267 -17.98 -14.91 11.87
C ILE A 267 -17.21 -15.99 12.64
N SER A 268 -16.68 -15.67 13.82
CA SER A 268 -15.92 -16.61 14.65
C SER A 268 -16.79 -17.77 15.12
N SER A 269 -18.02 -17.48 15.56
CA SER A 269 -18.96 -18.52 16.00
C SER A 269 -19.34 -19.45 14.84
N TRP A 270 -19.55 -18.91 13.64
CA TRP A 270 -19.84 -19.71 12.45
C TRP A 270 -18.65 -20.56 12.00
N LEU A 271 -17.43 -20.00 12.00
CA LEU A 271 -16.20 -20.74 11.70
C LEU A 271 -15.98 -21.92 12.65
N ASN A 272 -16.30 -21.77 13.94
CA ASN A 272 -16.21 -22.87 14.92
C ASN A 272 -17.16 -24.06 14.63
N THR A 273 -18.15 -23.88 13.76
CA THR A 273 -19.04 -24.98 13.31
C THR A 273 -18.52 -25.69 12.06
N CYS A 274 -17.42 -25.20 11.47
CA CYS A 274 -16.85 -25.74 10.25
C CYS A 274 -15.71 -26.72 10.56
N GLN A 275 -15.41 -27.59 9.59
CA GLN A 275 -14.24 -28.46 9.70
C GLN A 275 -12.98 -27.65 9.42
N ASP A 276 -11.86 -28.08 9.99
CA ASP A 276 -10.56 -27.47 9.73
C ASP A 276 -10.27 -27.46 8.22
N HIS A 277 -9.72 -26.34 7.75
CA HIS A 277 -9.36 -26.14 6.34
C HIS A 277 -10.52 -26.32 5.33
N SER A 278 -11.78 -26.22 5.76
CA SER A 278 -12.95 -26.46 4.90
C SER A 278 -13.66 -25.20 4.38
N VAL A 279 -13.17 -24.01 4.73
CA VAL A 279 -13.83 -22.73 4.41
C VAL A 279 -12.95 -21.90 3.48
N VAL A 280 -13.55 -21.37 2.42
CA VAL A 280 -12.89 -20.48 1.47
C VAL A 280 -13.18 -19.02 1.83
N TYR A 281 -12.13 -18.22 2.10
CA TYR A 281 -12.27 -16.78 2.20
C TYR A 281 -12.07 -16.13 0.84
N VAL A 282 -13.05 -15.35 0.38
CA VAL A 282 -13.03 -14.65 -0.90
C VAL A 282 -13.04 -13.14 -0.67
N CYS A 283 -11.98 -12.47 -1.08
CA CYS A 283 -11.81 -11.02 -0.94
C CYS A 283 -10.95 -10.48 -2.07
N PHE A 284 -11.38 -9.37 -2.69
CA PHE A 284 -10.67 -8.70 -3.78
C PHE A 284 -9.93 -7.44 -3.30
N GLY A 285 -9.63 -7.39 -2.00
CA GLY A 285 -8.95 -6.26 -1.37
C GLY A 285 -9.83 -5.03 -1.19
N SER A 286 -9.21 -3.91 -0.82
CA SER A 286 -9.93 -2.71 -0.38
C SER A 286 -10.41 -1.81 -1.51
N GLN A 287 -9.92 -1.97 -2.74
CA GLN A 287 -10.20 -1.04 -3.85
C GLN A 287 -11.07 -1.66 -4.95
N ALA A 288 -10.84 -2.93 -5.30
CA ALA A 288 -11.57 -3.56 -6.39
C ALA A 288 -13.05 -3.74 -6.02
N VAL A 289 -13.93 -3.29 -6.92
CA VAL A 289 -15.36 -3.60 -6.87
C VAL A 289 -15.71 -4.37 -8.12
N LEU A 290 -16.29 -5.55 -7.95
CA LEU A 290 -16.70 -6.39 -9.08
C LEU A 290 -17.89 -5.76 -9.81
N THR A 291 -17.88 -5.83 -11.14
CA THR A 291 -19.07 -5.54 -11.94
C THR A 291 -20.21 -6.50 -11.56
N ASN A 292 -21.46 -6.11 -11.78
CA ASN A 292 -22.61 -6.97 -11.53
C ASN A 292 -22.54 -8.30 -12.28
N LYS A 293 -21.97 -8.29 -13.49
CA LYS A 293 -21.71 -9.50 -14.27
C LYS A 293 -20.68 -10.42 -13.58
N GLN A 294 -19.55 -9.87 -13.13
CA GLN A 294 -18.54 -10.64 -12.40
C GLN A 294 -19.08 -11.17 -11.07
N MET A 295 -19.84 -10.35 -10.34
CA MET A 295 -20.46 -10.77 -9.08
C MET A 295 -21.46 -11.90 -9.30
N LYS A 296 -22.27 -11.83 -10.36
CA LYS A 296 -23.19 -12.92 -10.74
C LYS A 296 -22.45 -14.23 -11.04
N GLU A 297 -21.37 -14.19 -11.81
CA GLU A 297 -20.60 -15.41 -12.13
C GLU A 297 -19.87 -15.96 -10.90
N LEU A 298 -19.30 -15.09 -10.05
CA LEU A 298 -18.64 -15.48 -8.81
C LEU A 298 -19.63 -16.20 -7.87
N THR A 299 -20.79 -15.58 -7.62
CA THR A 299 -21.82 -16.13 -6.73
C THR A 299 -22.40 -17.43 -7.27
N LEU A 300 -22.62 -17.54 -8.59
CA LEU A 300 -23.02 -18.80 -9.24
C LEU A 300 -21.96 -19.90 -9.06
N GLY A 301 -20.67 -19.54 -9.18
CA GLY A 301 -19.56 -20.46 -8.93
C GLY A 301 -19.52 -20.96 -7.49
N LEU A 302 -19.62 -20.05 -6.52
CA LEU A 302 -19.68 -20.39 -5.09
C LEU A 302 -20.87 -21.29 -4.76
N GLU A 303 -22.05 -20.97 -5.30
CA GLU A 303 -23.25 -21.79 -5.11
C GLU A 303 -23.03 -23.22 -5.60
N LYS A 304 -22.58 -23.39 -6.86
CA LYS A 304 -22.35 -24.70 -7.51
C LYS A 304 -21.21 -25.49 -6.88
N SER A 305 -20.21 -24.82 -6.32
CA SER A 305 -19.05 -25.49 -5.72
C SER A 305 -19.40 -26.31 -4.48
N GLY A 306 -20.51 -26.00 -3.80
CA GLY A 306 -20.92 -26.66 -2.57
C GLY A 306 -20.05 -26.33 -1.35
N VAL A 307 -18.96 -25.55 -1.50
CA VAL A 307 -18.04 -25.24 -0.40
C VAL A 307 -18.69 -24.31 0.62
N LYS A 308 -18.16 -24.33 1.85
CA LYS A 308 -18.40 -23.25 2.80
C LYS A 308 -17.49 -22.07 2.47
N PHE A 309 -17.99 -20.85 2.55
CA PHE A 309 -17.22 -19.66 2.21
C PHE A 309 -17.59 -18.44 3.05
N ILE A 310 -16.65 -17.49 3.11
CA ILE A 310 -16.89 -16.12 3.56
C ILE A 310 -16.61 -15.23 2.36
N LEU A 311 -17.60 -14.44 1.94
CA LEU A 311 -17.46 -13.52 0.81
C LEU A 311 -17.43 -12.07 1.32
N ALA A 312 -16.26 -11.44 1.26
CA ALA A 312 -16.14 -10.01 1.55
C ALA A 312 -16.66 -9.20 0.36
N VAL A 313 -17.88 -8.67 0.51
CA VAL A 313 -18.55 -7.87 -0.53
C VAL A 313 -18.32 -6.39 -0.27
N LYS A 314 -18.15 -5.64 -1.35
CA LYS A 314 -18.07 -4.19 -1.33
C LYS A 314 -19.09 -3.58 -2.29
N GLY A 315 -19.81 -2.56 -1.82
CA GLY A 315 -20.70 -1.78 -2.66
C GLY A 315 -19.95 -0.82 -3.59
N ALA A 316 -20.68 -0.25 -4.56
CA ALA A 316 -20.16 0.81 -5.40
C ALA A 316 -19.62 1.98 -4.54
N THR A 317 -18.45 2.51 -4.90
CA THR A 317 -17.92 3.76 -4.31
C THR A 317 -18.19 4.93 -5.24
N LYS A 318 -17.91 6.17 -4.81
CA LYS A 318 -18.09 7.39 -5.63
C LYS A 318 -17.39 7.35 -7.00
N GLY A 319 -16.35 6.53 -7.16
CA GLY A 319 -15.65 6.32 -8.42
C GLY A 319 -16.31 5.31 -9.38
N HIS A 320 -17.42 4.69 -8.97
CA HIS A 320 -18.16 3.68 -9.74
C HIS A 320 -19.54 4.21 -10.15
N VAL A 321 -20.07 3.72 -11.26
CA VAL A 321 -21.47 3.95 -11.65
C VAL A 321 -22.34 3.06 -10.75
N GLU A 322 -23.18 3.66 -9.90
CA GLU A 322 -23.88 2.97 -8.79
C GLU A 322 -24.71 1.75 -9.22
N GLU A 323 -25.14 1.68 -10.49
CA GLU A 323 -26.00 0.59 -11.00
C GLU A 323 -25.25 -0.58 -11.65
N ASP A 324 -23.93 -0.46 -11.90
CA ASP A 324 -23.16 -1.48 -12.65
C ASP A 324 -22.26 -2.36 -11.77
N TYR A 325 -22.20 -2.10 -10.47
CA TYR A 325 -21.20 -2.69 -9.57
C TYR A 325 -21.77 -3.19 -8.24
N GLY A 326 -21.14 -4.21 -7.68
CA GLY A 326 -21.27 -4.59 -6.27
C GLY A 326 -22.60 -5.23 -5.86
N SER A 327 -23.51 -5.52 -6.79
CA SER A 327 -24.83 -6.09 -6.45
C SER A 327 -24.78 -7.59 -6.28
N ILE A 328 -25.19 -8.07 -5.10
CA ILE A 328 -25.39 -9.50 -4.85
C ILE A 328 -26.69 -9.95 -5.53
N PRO A 329 -26.69 -11.04 -6.32
CA PRO A 329 -27.90 -11.50 -6.99
C PRO A 329 -29.02 -11.85 -6.01
N PHE A 330 -30.24 -11.47 -6.37
CA PHE A 330 -31.42 -11.75 -5.56
C PHE A 330 -31.54 -13.24 -5.19
N GLY A 331 -31.86 -13.51 -3.93
CA GLY A 331 -32.00 -14.85 -3.36
C GLY A 331 -30.68 -15.64 -3.24
N PHE A 332 -29.52 -15.03 -3.47
CA PHE A 332 -28.23 -15.73 -3.32
C PHE A 332 -28.05 -16.23 -1.88
N GLU A 333 -28.33 -15.39 -0.89
CA GLU A 333 -28.21 -15.72 0.54
C GLU A 333 -29.06 -16.96 0.91
N ASP A 334 -30.29 -17.04 0.41
CA ASP A 334 -31.17 -18.19 0.63
C ASP A 334 -30.60 -19.48 0.02
N ARG A 335 -30.07 -19.39 -1.21
CA ARG A 335 -29.51 -20.56 -1.94
C ARG A 335 -28.23 -21.10 -1.30
N VAL A 336 -27.51 -20.27 -0.54
CA VAL A 336 -26.28 -20.65 0.16
C VAL A 336 -26.43 -20.70 1.68
N ALA A 337 -27.67 -20.68 2.19
CA ALA A 337 -27.96 -20.71 3.62
C ALA A 337 -27.21 -21.86 4.32
N GLY A 338 -26.51 -21.54 5.41
CA GLY A 338 -25.68 -22.48 6.17
C GLY A 338 -24.30 -22.80 5.56
N ARG A 339 -23.99 -22.30 4.36
CA ARG A 339 -22.70 -22.47 3.68
C ARG A 339 -21.94 -21.17 3.43
N GLY A 340 -22.64 -20.08 3.16
CA GLY A 340 -22.04 -18.75 2.99
C GLY A 340 -22.24 -17.88 4.22
N SER A 341 -21.23 -17.05 4.52
CA SER A 341 -21.31 -15.91 5.44
C SER A 341 -20.78 -14.63 4.83
#